data_AF-A0A3D0PHA0-F1
#
_entry.id   AF-A0A3D0PHA0-F1
#
_cell.length_a   1.000
_cell.length_b   1.000
_cell.length_c   1.000
_cell.angle_alpha   90.00
_cell.angle_beta   90.00
_cell.angle_gamma   90.00
#
_symmetry.space_group_name_H-M   'P 1'
#
loop_
_entity.id
_entity.type
_entity.pdbx_description
1 polymer ?
#
loop_
_entity_poly.entity_id
_entity_poly.type
_entity_poly.pdbx_seq_one_letter_code
_entity_poly.pdbx_strand_id
1 'polypeptide(L)'
;FDGSPQNRRHNIKIGADTLNGILIPPGEEFSLVKALGQIDGEHGYLPELVIKGNRTIPEYGGGLCQIGTTLFRGALSSGLPITERRAHSYRVRYYEPAGTDCTIYPPHPDCKFFNDTGSHILLQTRMTDKDELIFEFWGAKDGRKVTQTEPIIYDVAKPPSTLFVETDDIPEGEKKCTERAHDGAKTKFDYKVEYPDGTVKEQSFLSAYKPWQAVCLIGKKKTATSETDL
;
A
#
# COMPACT_ATOMS: atom_id res chain seq x y z
N PHE A 1 -10.74 -0.29 6.82
CA PHE A 1 -9.56 0.19 7.58
C PHE A 1 -10.03 1.01 8.78
N ASP A 2 -10.95 0.39 9.52
CA ASP A 2 -11.63 1.00 10.66
C ASP A 2 -10.64 1.41 11.76
N GLY A 3 -10.95 2.51 12.45
CA GLY A 3 -10.11 3.06 13.51
C GLY A 3 -8.79 3.69 13.05
N SER A 4 -8.62 3.92 11.74
CA SER A 4 -7.44 4.62 11.21
C SER A 4 -7.41 6.09 11.66
N PRO A 5 -6.23 6.73 11.77
CA PRO A 5 -6.12 8.16 12.01
C PRO A 5 -6.91 8.99 10.99
N GLN A 6 -7.37 10.17 11.42
CA GLN A 6 -8.22 11.04 10.61
C GLN A 6 -7.54 11.44 9.28
N ASN A 7 -6.26 11.80 9.31
CA ASN A 7 -5.51 12.19 8.11
C ASN A 7 -5.42 11.03 7.10
N ARG A 8 -5.15 9.81 7.57
CA ARG A 8 -5.17 8.61 6.72
C ARG A 8 -6.51 8.42 6.01
N ARG A 9 -7.62 8.52 6.76
CA ARG A 9 -8.98 8.35 6.21
C ARG A 9 -9.31 9.44 5.19
N HIS A 10 -8.96 10.68 5.50
CA HIS A 10 -9.12 11.84 4.63
C HIS A 10 -8.36 11.66 3.30
N ASN A 11 -7.08 11.30 3.35
CA ASN A 11 -6.26 11.05 2.16
C ASN A 11 -6.83 9.92 1.29
N ILE A 12 -7.29 8.82 1.90
CA ILE A 12 -7.95 7.72 1.18
C ILE A 12 -9.23 8.21 0.52
N LYS A 13 -10.03 9.03 1.20
CA LYS A 13 -11.25 9.59 0.63
C LYS A 13 -10.95 10.46 -0.60
N ILE A 14 -9.99 11.38 -0.51
CA ILE A 14 -9.59 12.21 -1.66
C ILE A 14 -9.14 11.32 -2.82
N GLY A 15 -8.26 10.35 -2.55
CA GLY A 15 -7.81 9.42 -3.60
C GLY A 15 -8.95 8.63 -4.24
N ALA A 16 -9.94 8.20 -3.46
CA ALA A 16 -11.13 7.53 -4.00
C ALA A 16 -11.96 8.48 -4.87
N ASP A 17 -12.28 9.67 -4.36
CA ASP A 17 -13.07 10.68 -5.06
C ASP A 17 -12.42 11.06 -6.41
N THR A 18 -11.08 11.21 -6.46
CA THR A 18 -10.32 11.49 -7.68
C THR A 18 -10.44 10.38 -8.74
N LEU A 19 -10.50 9.12 -8.31
CA LEU A 19 -10.57 7.97 -9.21
C LEU A 19 -11.99 7.61 -9.63
N ASN A 20 -13.00 8.13 -8.95
CA ASN A 20 -14.39 7.78 -9.19
C ASN A 20 -14.88 8.32 -10.53
N GLY A 21 -15.38 7.42 -11.38
CA GLY A 21 -15.94 7.77 -12.68
C GLY A 21 -14.94 7.76 -13.83
N ILE A 22 -13.70 7.31 -13.60
CA ILE A 22 -12.71 7.20 -14.69
C ILE A 22 -13.18 6.15 -15.70
N LEU A 23 -13.21 6.54 -16.97
CA LEU A 23 -13.34 5.63 -18.11
C LEU A 23 -11.96 5.26 -18.63
N ILE A 24 -11.65 3.97 -18.62
CA ILE A 24 -10.40 3.39 -19.11
C ILE A 24 -10.66 2.83 -20.51
N PRO A 25 -10.12 3.43 -21.58
CA PRO A 25 -10.34 2.97 -22.95
C PRO A 25 -9.77 1.57 -23.19
N PRO A 26 -10.30 0.83 -24.18
CA PRO A 26 -9.69 -0.43 -24.60
C PRO A 26 -8.32 -0.18 -25.21
N GLY A 27 -7.36 -1.06 -24.91
CA GLY A 27 -5.98 -0.96 -25.40
C GLY A 27 -5.11 0.05 -24.64
N GLU A 28 -5.60 0.63 -23.55
CA GLU A 28 -4.85 1.57 -22.72
C GLU A 28 -4.30 0.93 -21.44
N GLU A 29 -3.16 1.42 -20.99
CA GLU A 29 -2.61 1.12 -19.67
C GLU A 29 -3.12 2.15 -18.64
N PHE A 30 -3.74 1.65 -17.58
CA PHE A 30 -4.08 2.46 -16.43
C PHE A 30 -2.88 2.56 -15.48
N SER A 31 -2.55 3.79 -15.09
CA SER A 31 -1.55 4.09 -14.05
C SER A 31 -2.20 4.78 -12.88
N LEU A 32 -2.11 4.18 -11.69
CA LEU A 32 -2.70 4.73 -10.48
C LEU A 32 -2.04 6.05 -10.09
N VAL A 33 -0.71 6.11 -10.09
CA VAL A 33 0.03 7.35 -9.78
C VAL A 33 -0.35 8.47 -10.74
N LYS A 34 -0.47 8.18 -12.05
CA LYS A 34 -0.90 9.17 -13.04
C LYS A 34 -2.34 9.62 -12.80
N ALA A 35 -3.24 8.68 -12.47
CA ALA A 35 -4.65 8.98 -12.25
C ALA A 35 -4.91 9.78 -10.96
N LEU A 36 -4.11 9.56 -9.91
CA LEU A 36 -4.19 10.33 -8.67
C LEU A 36 -3.68 11.77 -8.83
N GLY A 37 -2.75 12.02 -9.76
CA GLY A 37 -2.18 13.34 -9.98
C GLY A 37 -1.19 13.74 -8.88
N GLN A 38 -1.14 15.05 -8.57
CA GLN A 38 -0.23 15.60 -7.57
C GLN A 38 -0.70 15.26 -6.15
N ILE A 39 0.23 14.81 -5.30
CA ILE A 39 -0.03 14.41 -3.92
C ILE A 39 0.66 15.38 -2.97
N ASP A 40 0.01 16.49 -2.70
CA ASP A 40 0.50 17.57 -1.85
C ASP A 40 -0.64 18.26 -1.07
N GLY A 41 -0.29 19.25 -0.25
CA GLY A 41 -1.25 20.02 0.52
C GLY A 41 -2.17 20.92 -0.32
N GLU A 42 -1.74 21.36 -1.51
CA GLU A 42 -2.56 22.21 -2.40
C GLU A 42 -3.74 21.42 -2.98
N HIS A 43 -3.53 20.11 -3.19
CA HIS A 43 -4.56 19.17 -3.62
C HIS A 43 -5.34 18.54 -2.45
N GLY A 44 -5.16 19.07 -1.24
CA GLY A 44 -5.93 18.72 -0.05
C GLY A 44 -5.45 17.49 0.70
N TYR A 45 -4.33 16.87 0.30
CA TYR A 45 -3.74 15.78 1.08
C TYR A 45 -3.15 16.30 2.39
N LEU A 46 -3.18 15.46 3.41
CA LEU A 46 -2.66 15.75 4.75
C LEU A 46 -1.44 14.89 5.06
N PRO A 47 -0.49 15.37 5.90
CA PRO A 47 0.62 14.56 6.34
C PRO A 47 0.16 13.35 7.14
N GLU A 48 0.60 12.16 6.73
CA GLU A 48 0.33 10.88 7.38
C GLU A 48 1.47 9.91 7.10
N LEU A 49 1.60 8.87 7.93
CA LEU A 49 2.66 7.89 7.88
C LEU A 49 2.81 7.20 6.51
N VAL A 50 4.01 7.33 5.93
CA VAL A 50 4.50 6.60 4.76
C VAL A 50 5.76 5.80 5.11
N ILE A 51 5.96 4.67 4.45
CA ILE A 51 7.16 3.84 4.62
C ILE A 51 8.25 4.35 3.67
N LYS A 52 9.34 4.89 4.23
CA LYS A 52 10.47 5.43 3.45
C LYS A 52 11.80 4.94 4.00
N GLY A 53 12.52 4.16 3.18
CA GLY A 53 13.74 3.49 3.63
C GLY A 53 13.43 2.45 4.71
N ASN A 54 13.99 2.65 5.91
CA ASN A 54 13.79 1.79 7.08
C ASN A 54 12.99 2.47 8.20
N ARG A 55 12.17 3.47 7.85
CA ARG A 55 11.37 4.24 8.80
C ARG A 55 10.01 4.61 8.23
N THR A 56 9.11 4.95 9.13
CA THR A 56 7.78 5.46 8.86
C THR A 56 7.74 6.93 9.26
N ILE A 57 7.48 7.81 8.30
CA ILE A 57 7.49 9.27 8.53
C ILE A 57 6.21 9.91 7.98
N PRO A 58 5.74 11.03 8.56
CA PRO A 58 4.63 11.76 7.97
C PRO A 58 5.01 12.41 6.63
N GLU A 59 4.28 12.10 5.58
CA GLU A 59 4.32 12.81 4.29
C GLU A 59 2.89 12.98 3.74
N TYR A 60 2.70 13.91 2.81
CA TYR A 60 1.39 14.10 2.16
C TYR A 60 0.96 12.82 1.44
N GLY A 61 -0.32 12.45 1.62
CA GLY A 61 -0.89 11.27 0.97
C GLY A 61 -0.58 9.94 1.67
N GLY A 62 -0.05 9.97 2.90
CA GLY A 62 0.03 8.76 3.73
C GLY A 62 -1.35 8.07 3.83
N GLY A 63 -1.36 6.75 3.60
CA GLY A 63 -2.59 5.95 3.49
C GLY A 63 -2.97 5.53 2.06
N LEU A 64 -2.47 6.19 1.02
CA LEU A 64 -2.86 5.92 -0.37
C LEU A 64 -2.45 4.52 -0.89
N CYS A 65 -1.54 3.82 -0.22
CA CYS A 65 -1.31 2.39 -0.51
C CYS A 65 -2.56 1.50 -0.31
N GLN A 66 -3.56 1.98 0.46
CA GLN A 66 -4.87 1.33 0.53
C GLN A 66 -5.59 1.37 -0.82
N ILE A 67 -5.52 2.50 -1.53
CA ILE A 67 -6.05 2.66 -2.87
C ILE A 67 -5.35 1.68 -3.82
N GLY A 68 -4.01 1.65 -3.81
CA GLY A 68 -3.22 0.75 -4.65
C GLY A 68 -3.55 -0.72 -4.45
N THR A 69 -3.68 -1.14 -3.18
CA THR A 69 -4.04 -2.52 -2.84
C THR A 69 -5.46 -2.88 -3.27
N THR A 70 -6.43 -1.98 -3.05
CA THR A 70 -7.83 -2.23 -3.48
C THR A 70 -7.96 -2.25 -5.00
N LEU A 71 -7.30 -1.32 -5.71
CA LEU A 71 -7.26 -1.30 -7.18
C LEU A 71 -6.66 -2.58 -7.75
N PHE A 72 -5.49 -3.00 -7.23
CA PHE A 72 -4.82 -4.22 -7.69
C PHE A 72 -5.72 -5.45 -7.56
N ARG A 73 -6.37 -5.61 -6.40
CA ARG A 73 -7.31 -6.73 -6.16
C ARG A 73 -8.53 -6.66 -7.10
N GLY A 74 -9.05 -5.45 -7.34
CA GLY A 74 -10.14 -5.24 -8.30
C GLY A 74 -9.74 -5.56 -9.75
N ALA A 75 -8.54 -5.19 -10.17
CA ALA A 75 -8.00 -5.50 -11.49
C ALA A 75 -7.80 -7.01 -11.68
N LEU A 76 -7.25 -7.71 -10.68
CA LEU A 76 -7.17 -9.17 -10.67
C LEU A 76 -8.57 -9.81 -10.76
N SER A 77 -9.51 -9.37 -9.93
CA SER A 77 -10.89 -9.89 -9.93
C SER A 77 -11.60 -9.66 -11.26
N SER A 78 -11.21 -8.63 -12.00
CA SER A 78 -11.72 -8.28 -13.33
C SER A 78 -11.00 -9.01 -14.47
N GLY A 79 -9.99 -9.83 -14.18
CA GLY A 79 -9.28 -10.58 -15.20
C GLY A 79 -8.29 -9.74 -16.01
N LEU A 80 -7.89 -8.57 -15.51
CA LEU A 80 -7.01 -7.66 -16.23
C LEU A 80 -5.53 -8.06 -16.09
N PRO A 81 -4.70 -7.92 -17.14
CA PRO A 81 -3.25 -8.06 -17.04
C PRO A 81 -2.64 -6.99 -16.14
N ILE A 82 -1.84 -7.40 -15.15
CA ILE A 82 -1.12 -6.50 -14.26
C ILE A 82 0.26 -6.22 -14.84
N THR A 83 0.54 -4.97 -15.17
CA THR A 83 1.77 -4.56 -15.86
C THR A 83 2.83 -4.00 -14.91
N GLU A 84 2.43 -3.42 -13.78
CA GLU A 84 3.33 -3.00 -12.71
C GLU A 84 2.69 -3.28 -11.35
N ARG A 85 3.41 -4.00 -10.49
CA ARG A 85 3.03 -4.20 -9.10
C ARG A 85 4.27 -4.39 -8.24
N ARG A 86 4.30 -3.72 -7.09
CA ARG A 86 5.30 -3.92 -6.03
C ARG A 86 4.61 -4.15 -4.68
N ALA A 87 5.09 -5.13 -3.92
CA ALA A 87 4.67 -5.33 -2.52
C ALA A 87 5.28 -4.26 -1.60
N HIS A 88 4.69 -4.06 -0.43
CA HIS A 88 5.30 -3.24 0.63
C HIS A 88 6.64 -3.83 1.11
N SER A 89 7.50 -2.98 1.66
CA SER A 89 8.81 -3.39 2.19
C SER A 89 8.71 -4.40 3.35
N TYR A 90 7.64 -4.33 4.15
CA TYR A 90 7.33 -5.26 5.23
C TYR A 90 5.85 -5.62 5.22
N ARG A 91 5.50 -6.72 5.88
CA ARG A 91 4.13 -7.26 5.90
C ARG A 91 3.23 -6.39 6.78
N VAL A 92 2.35 -5.62 6.14
CA VAL A 92 1.36 -4.79 6.82
C VAL A 92 0.10 -5.63 7.09
N ARG A 93 -0.20 -5.87 8.37
CA ARG A 93 -1.23 -6.83 8.82
C ARG A 93 -2.64 -6.58 8.26
N TYR A 94 -3.02 -5.35 7.93
CA TYR A 94 -4.36 -5.07 7.41
C TYR A 94 -4.47 -5.26 5.88
N TYR A 95 -3.38 -5.59 5.19
CA TYR A 95 -3.38 -6.02 3.79
C TYR A 95 -3.35 -7.53 3.62
N GLU A 96 -3.72 -8.29 4.66
CA GLU A 96 -3.94 -9.72 4.48
C GLU A 96 -5.04 -9.99 3.42
N PRO A 97 -4.96 -11.12 2.69
CA PRO A 97 -3.88 -12.12 2.74
C PRO A 97 -2.56 -11.60 2.14
N ALA A 98 -1.44 -11.87 2.81
CA ALA A 98 -0.12 -11.35 2.43
C ALA A 98 0.25 -11.72 0.99
N GLY A 99 0.77 -10.75 0.24
CA GLY A 99 1.13 -10.90 -1.17
C GLY A 99 0.14 -10.24 -2.12
N THR A 100 -1.07 -9.93 -1.66
CA THR A 100 -2.13 -9.32 -2.48
C THR A 100 -2.19 -7.79 -2.34
N ASP A 101 -1.08 -7.18 -1.94
CA ASP A 101 -0.89 -5.76 -1.76
C ASP A 101 -0.16 -5.13 -2.97
N CYS A 102 -0.40 -3.85 -3.18
CA CYS A 102 0.34 -3.05 -4.15
C CYS A 102 0.64 -1.67 -3.53
N THR A 103 1.93 -1.35 -3.42
CA THR A 103 2.40 -0.07 -2.85
C THR A 103 2.58 0.96 -3.96
N ILE A 104 2.33 2.23 -3.63
CA ILE A 104 2.56 3.38 -4.51
C ILE A 104 3.38 4.45 -3.80
N TYR A 105 4.25 5.12 -4.55
CA TYR A 105 4.98 6.31 -4.10
C TYR A 105 5.42 7.08 -5.35
N PRO A 106 4.81 8.22 -5.71
CA PRO A 106 5.17 8.92 -6.94
C PRO A 106 6.65 9.35 -6.97
N PRO A 107 7.35 9.22 -8.11
CA PRO A 107 6.86 8.68 -9.38
C PRO A 107 6.83 7.14 -9.43
N HIS A 108 7.59 6.45 -8.58
CA HIS A 108 7.61 4.98 -8.46
C HIS A 108 7.86 4.50 -7.03
N PRO A 109 7.27 3.36 -6.62
CA PRO A 109 6.48 2.41 -7.43
C PRO A 109 5.05 2.88 -7.78
N ASP A 110 4.47 2.22 -8.79
CA ASP A 110 3.07 2.37 -9.22
C ASP A 110 2.32 1.02 -9.23
N CYS A 111 0.99 1.08 -9.35
CA CYS A 111 0.10 -0.05 -9.56
C CYS A 111 -0.60 0.11 -10.92
N LYS A 112 -0.20 -0.70 -11.90
CA LYS A 112 -0.65 -0.56 -13.29
C LYS A 112 -1.28 -1.84 -13.82
N PHE A 113 -2.26 -1.67 -14.69
CA PHE A 113 -2.88 -2.77 -15.43
C PHE A 113 -3.28 -2.31 -16.83
N PHE A 114 -3.42 -3.27 -17.73
CA PHE A 114 -3.78 -3.02 -19.12
C PHE A 114 -5.23 -3.41 -19.39
N ASN A 115 -5.97 -2.59 -20.13
CA ASN A 115 -7.33 -2.91 -20.55
C ASN A 115 -7.33 -3.68 -21.89
N ASP A 116 -7.25 -5.00 -21.84
CA ASP A 116 -7.39 -5.89 -23.01
C ASP A 116 -8.82 -6.41 -23.25
N THR A 117 -9.84 -5.78 -22.66
CA THR A 117 -11.25 -6.25 -22.79
C THR A 117 -11.90 -5.93 -24.13
N GLY A 118 -11.25 -5.07 -24.95
CA GLY A 118 -11.84 -4.57 -26.20
C GLY A 118 -13.01 -3.59 -25.98
N SER A 119 -13.35 -3.25 -24.73
CA SER A 119 -14.36 -2.26 -24.37
C SER A 119 -13.84 -1.28 -23.32
N HIS A 120 -14.58 -0.18 -23.10
CA HIS A 120 -14.28 0.72 -21.99
C HIS A 120 -14.58 0.05 -20.66
N ILE A 121 -13.77 0.35 -19.65
CA ILE A 121 -14.03 0.00 -18.26
C ILE A 121 -14.32 1.31 -17.50
N LEU A 122 -15.47 1.39 -16.84
CA LEU A 122 -15.79 2.44 -15.89
C LEU A 122 -15.34 1.99 -14.50
N LEU A 123 -14.38 2.73 -13.93
CA LEU A 123 -13.96 2.60 -12.54
C LEU A 123 -14.84 3.49 -11.67
N GLN A 124 -15.64 2.87 -10.81
CA GLN A 124 -16.36 3.57 -9.73
C GLN A 124 -15.72 3.25 -8.41
N THR A 125 -15.64 4.25 -7.53
CA THR A 125 -15.10 4.06 -6.20
C THR A 125 -15.99 4.73 -5.17
N ARG A 126 -16.04 4.14 -3.98
CA ARG A 126 -16.75 4.71 -2.85
C ARG A 126 -16.12 4.28 -1.53
N MET A 127 -16.26 5.12 -0.53
CA MET A 127 -15.92 4.81 0.85
C MET A 127 -17.20 4.77 1.69
N THR A 128 -17.40 3.70 2.45
CA THR A 128 -18.56 3.59 3.36
C THR A 128 -18.30 4.34 4.66
N ASP A 129 -19.35 4.60 5.44
CA ASP A 129 -19.25 5.23 6.77
C ASP A 129 -18.44 4.40 7.78
N LYS A 130 -18.22 3.11 7.47
CA LYS A 130 -17.41 2.17 8.26
C LYS A 130 -15.96 2.08 7.78
N ASP A 131 -15.50 3.06 7.00
CA ASP A 131 -14.14 3.10 6.46
C ASP A 131 -13.81 1.86 5.62
N GLU A 132 -14.76 1.41 4.80
CA GLU A 132 -14.55 0.38 3.79
C GLU A 132 -14.42 1.05 2.43
N LEU A 133 -13.34 0.74 1.71
CA LEU A 133 -13.10 1.24 0.37
C LEU A 133 -13.50 0.19 -0.64
N ILE A 134 -14.37 0.57 -1.58
CA ILE A 134 -14.96 -0.32 -2.56
C ILE A 134 -14.66 0.23 -3.95
N PHE A 135 -14.15 -0.65 -4.81
CA PHE A 135 -13.83 -0.36 -6.21
C PHE A 135 -14.68 -1.29 -7.07
N GLU A 136 -15.44 -0.70 -7.98
CA GLU A 136 -16.34 -1.40 -8.90
C GLU A 136 -15.85 -1.15 -10.33
N PHE A 137 -15.57 -2.25 -11.05
CA PHE A 137 -15.11 -2.23 -12.42
C PHE A 137 -16.29 -2.64 -13.31
N TRP A 138 -16.86 -1.67 -14.02
CA TRP A 138 -17.99 -1.90 -14.91
C TRP A 138 -17.52 -1.94 -16.37
N GLY A 139 -17.94 -2.95 -17.12
CA GLY A 139 -17.57 -3.09 -18.52
C GLY A 139 -18.45 -4.11 -19.24
N ALA A 140 -18.29 -4.20 -20.56
CA ALA A 140 -18.94 -5.26 -21.33
C ALA A 140 -18.34 -6.62 -20.96
N LYS A 141 -19.20 -7.63 -20.79
CA LYS A 141 -18.73 -9.00 -20.56
C LYS A 141 -18.09 -9.52 -21.85
N ASP A 142 -16.81 -9.89 -21.78
CA ASP A 142 -16.09 -10.54 -22.87
C ASP A 142 -15.97 -12.06 -22.71
N GLY A 143 -16.54 -12.62 -21.62
CA GLY A 143 -16.57 -14.05 -21.36
C GLY A 143 -15.31 -14.63 -20.71
N ARG A 144 -14.31 -13.79 -20.35
CA ARG A 144 -13.13 -14.26 -19.61
C ARG A 144 -13.50 -14.86 -18.26
N LYS A 145 -12.73 -15.85 -17.82
CA LYS A 145 -12.87 -16.48 -16.50
C LYS A 145 -11.57 -16.32 -15.72
N VAL A 146 -11.71 -15.95 -14.45
CA VAL A 146 -10.58 -15.67 -13.56
C VAL A 146 -10.50 -16.74 -12.49
N THR A 147 -9.29 -17.22 -12.24
CA THR A 147 -8.98 -18.09 -11.10
C THR A 147 -7.70 -17.60 -10.42
N GLN A 148 -7.70 -17.62 -9.09
CA GLN A 148 -6.53 -17.26 -8.28
C GLN A 148 -6.35 -18.29 -7.16
N THR A 149 -5.11 -18.66 -6.85
CA THR A 149 -4.80 -19.47 -5.66
C THR A 149 -4.78 -18.61 -4.40
N GLU A 150 -5.03 -19.22 -3.25
CA GLU A 150 -4.71 -18.59 -1.98
C GLU A 150 -3.19 -18.32 -1.88
N PRO A 151 -2.76 -17.16 -1.34
CA PRO A 151 -1.35 -16.89 -1.15
C PRO A 151 -0.71 -17.84 -0.14
N ILE A 152 0.37 -18.50 -0.56
CA ILE A 152 1.23 -19.26 0.35
C ILE A 152 2.25 -18.33 0.99
N ILE A 153 2.50 -18.51 2.29
CA ILE A 153 3.52 -17.78 3.05
C ILE A 153 4.64 -18.77 3.42
N TYR A 154 5.88 -18.40 3.13
CA TYR A 154 7.06 -19.24 3.38
C TYR A 154 8.28 -18.39 3.73
N ASP A 155 9.37 -19.02 4.14
CA ASP A 155 10.64 -18.35 4.49
C ASP A 155 10.44 -17.20 5.50
N VAL A 156 9.72 -17.50 6.59
CA VAL A 156 9.41 -16.54 7.65
C VAL A 156 10.66 -16.25 8.47
N ALA A 157 11.00 -14.97 8.62
CA ALA A 157 12.20 -14.53 9.33
C ALA A 157 11.83 -13.53 10.43
N LYS A 158 12.33 -13.76 11.64
CA LYS A 158 12.10 -12.86 12.78
C LYS A 158 12.89 -11.57 12.62
N PRO A 159 12.34 -10.42 13.05
CA PRO A 159 13.07 -9.16 13.02
C PRO A 159 14.21 -9.18 14.06
N PRO A 160 15.24 -8.33 13.87
CA PRO A 160 16.25 -8.10 14.89
C PRO A 160 15.62 -7.61 16.22
N SER A 161 16.38 -7.70 17.30
CA SER A 161 15.99 -7.12 18.59
C SER A 161 15.71 -5.62 18.47
N THR A 162 14.88 -5.10 19.36
CA THR A 162 14.51 -3.67 19.37
C THR A 162 15.77 -2.81 19.47
N LEU A 163 15.91 -1.85 18.55
CA LEU A 163 16.93 -0.82 18.62
C LEU A 163 16.47 0.29 19.54
N PHE A 164 17.26 0.58 20.57
CA PHE A 164 17.06 1.74 21.43
C PHE A 164 18.00 2.86 21.01
N VAL A 165 17.44 4.04 20.74
CA VAL A 165 18.19 5.21 20.31
C VAL A 165 17.99 6.32 21.33
N GLU A 166 19.09 6.78 21.92
CA GLU A 166 19.05 7.93 22.82
C GLU A 166 18.85 9.23 22.04
N THR A 167 17.91 10.08 22.48
CA THR A 167 17.60 11.36 21.85
C THR A 167 17.32 12.47 22.87
N ASP A 168 17.50 13.71 22.44
CA ASP A 168 17.12 14.93 23.17
C ASP A 168 15.69 15.40 22.78
N ASP A 169 15.04 14.73 21.83
CA ASP A 169 13.70 15.08 21.29
C ASP A 169 12.54 14.75 22.23
N ILE A 170 12.79 13.93 23.27
CA ILE A 170 11.78 13.53 24.27
C ILE A 170 12.34 13.69 25.69
N PRO A 171 11.48 13.93 26.70
CA PRO A 171 11.93 14.13 28.08
C PRO A 171 12.78 12.97 28.62
N GLU A 172 13.71 13.30 29.52
CA GLU A 172 14.62 12.32 30.14
C GLU A 172 13.85 11.11 30.69
N GLY A 173 14.32 9.91 30.34
CA GLY A 173 13.73 8.66 30.79
C GLY A 173 12.43 8.26 30.10
N GLU A 174 11.81 9.13 29.28
CA GLU A 174 10.67 8.74 28.47
C GLU A 174 11.08 7.82 27.33
N LYS A 175 10.18 6.89 26.99
CA LYS A 175 10.35 5.94 25.88
C LYS A 175 9.25 6.12 24.86
N LYS A 176 9.63 6.33 23.60
CA LYS A 176 8.69 6.43 22.47
C LYS A 176 9.12 5.53 21.32
N CYS A 177 8.33 4.52 21.00
CA CYS A 177 8.61 3.64 19.86
C CYS A 177 8.05 4.21 18.55
N THR A 178 8.93 4.43 17.58
CA THR A 178 8.60 4.97 16.26
C THR A 178 8.35 3.87 15.23
N GLU A 179 8.95 2.71 15.40
CA GLU A 179 8.74 1.51 14.56
C GLU A 179 8.31 0.32 15.40
N ARG A 180 7.52 -0.57 14.79
CA ARG A 180 7.08 -1.83 15.42
C ARG A 180 7.73 -3.02 14.73
N ALA A 181 7.97 -4.09 15.48
CA ALA A 181 8.55 -5.30 14.93
C ALA A 181 7.56 -5.99 13.98
N HIS A 182 8.01 -6.35 12.78
CA HIS A 182 7.25 -7.18 11.84
C HIS A 182 8.10 -8.37 11.39
N ASP A 183 7.52 -9.56 11.40
CA ASP A 183 8.14 -10.73 10.77
C ASP A 183 8.27 -10.50 9.26
N GLY A 184 9.45 -10.84 8.73
CA GLY A 184 9.64 -10.99 7.30
C GLY A 184 9.04 -12.30 6.80
N ALA A 185 8.75 -12.37 5.51
CA ALA A 185 8.27 -13.58 4.86
C ALA A 185 8.38 -13.42 3.34
N LYS A 186 8.35 -14.53 2.61
CA LYS A 186 8.06 -14.56 1.19
C LYS A 186 6.64 -15.07 0.96
N THR A 187 6.01 -14.60 -0.11
CA THR A 187 4.69 -15.10 -0.50
C THR A 187 4.61 -15.36 -1.99
N LYS A 188 3.78 -16.33 -2.36
CA LYS A 188 3.46 -16.64 -3.75
C LYS A 188 1.95 -16.86 -3.89
N PHE A 189 1.35 -16.35 -4.95
CA PHE A 189 0.06 -16.84 -5.45
C PHE A 189 0.07 -16.86 -6.98
N ASP A 190 -0.76 -17.72 -7.55
CA ASP A 190 -0.90 -17.85 -8.99
C ASP A 190 -2.23 -17.25 -9.45
N TYR A 191 -2.19 -16.51 -10.56
CA TYR A 191 -3.32 -15.84 -11.18
C TYR A 191 -3.45 -16.33 -12.62
N LYS A 192 -4.66 -16.75 -13.00
CA LYS A 192 -4.95 -17.29 -14.32
C LYS A 192 -6.22 -16.65 -14.89
N VAL A 193 -6.15 -16.30 -16.17
CA VAL A 193 -7.28 -15.81 -16.97
C VAL A 193 -7.45 -16.70 -18.19
N GLU A 194 -8.65 -17.26 -18.35
CA GLU A 194 -9.05 -18.08 -19.50
C GLU A 194 -10.03 -17.29 -20.38
N TYR A 195 -9.73 -17.18 -21.66
CA TYR A 195 -10.48 -16.40 -22.65
C TYR A 195 -11.43 -17.31 -23.47
N PRO A 196 -12.50 -16.78 -24.10
CA PRO A 196 -13.47 -17.59 -24.84
C PRO A 196 -12.90 -18.35 -26.04
N ASP A 197 -11.79 -17.89 -26.61
CA ASP A 197 -11.07 -18.55 -27.70
C ASP A 197 -10.21 -19.74 -27.24
N GLY A 198 -10.20 -20.03 -25.93
CA GLY A 198 -9.39 -21.07 -25.32
C GLY A 198 -7.98 -20.62 -24.92
N THR A 199 -7.61 -19.36 -25.19
CA THR A 199 -6.33 -18.80 -24.74
C THR A 199 -6.32 -18.74 -23.21
N VAL A 200 -5.19 -19.11 -22.60
CA VAL A 200 -4.97 -19.02 -21.15
C VAL A 200 -3.72 -18.18 -20.90
N LYS A 201 -3.85 -17.16 -20.03
CA LYS A 201 -2.72 -16.38 -19.51
C LYS A 201 -2.55 -16.67 -18.03
N GLU A 202 -1.31 -16.92 -17.61
CA GLU A 202 -0.96 -17.20 -16.22
C GLU A 202 0.17 -16.28 -15.74
N GLN A 203 0.10 -15.89 -14.46
CA GLN A 203 1.12 -15.08 -13.81
C GLN A 203 1.26 -15.50 -12.34
N SER A 204 2.49 -15.80 -11.92
CA SER A 204 2.82 -15.96 -10.50
C SER A 204 3.20 -14.62 -9.90
N PHE A 205 2.55 -14.23 -8.81
CA PHE A 205 2.92 -13.05 -8.03
C PHE A 205 3.77 -13.45 -6.84
N LEU A 206 5.00 -12.93 -6.80
CA LEU A 206 5.94 -13.13 -5.71
C LEU A 206 6.06 -11.85 -4.88
N SER A 207 6.14 -12.00 -3.56
CA SER A 207 6.45 -10.89 -2.65
C SER A 207 7.53 -11.31 -1.67
N ALA A 208 8.39 -10.36 -1.30
CA ALA A 208 9.41 -10.55 -0.28
C ALA A 208 9.31 -9.39 0.73
N TYR A 209 8.89 -9.71 1.94
CA TYR A 209 8.80 -8.78 3.05
C TYR A 209 10.03 -8.91 3.93
N LYS A 210 10.68 -7.78 4.19
CA LYS A 210 11.83 -7.72 5.09
C LYS A 210 11.36 -7.86 6.54
N PRO A 211 12.10 -8.59 7.39
CA PRO A 211 11.95 -8.47 8.83
C PRO A 211 12.18 -7.02 9.24
N TRP A 212 11.19 -6.41 9.89
CA TRP A 212 11.22 -4.99 10.26
C TRP A 212 11.57 -4.84 11.72
N GLN A 213 12.67 -4.14 11.99
CA GLN A 213 13.17 -3.93 13.35
C GLN A 213 12.30 -2.89 14.07
N ALA A 214 11.96 -3.16 15.34
CA ALA A 214 11.38 -2.13 16.20
C ALA A 214 12.45 -1.10 16.59
N VAL A 215 12.07 0.18 16.59
CA VAL A 215 12.94 1.29 17.00
C VAL A 215 12.23 2.09 18.09
N CYS A 216 12.90 2.27 19.22
CA CYS A 216 12.40 3.06 20.34
C CYS A 216 13.40 4.14 20.75
N LEU A 217 12.91 5.37 20.81
CA LEU A 217 13.62 6.52 21.34
C LEU A 217 13.60 6.48 22.87
N ILE A 218 14.73 6.83 23.50
CA ILE A 218 14.85 7.05 24.95
C ILE A 218 15.37 8.47 25.18
N GLY A 219 14.70 9.25 26.03
CA GLY A 219 15.14 10.60 26.38
C GLY A 219 16.46 10.57 27.15
N LYS A 220 17.48 11.23 26.61
CA LYS A 220 18.81 11.31 27.22
C LYS A 220 18.76 11.94 28.60
N LYS A 221 19.61 11.43 29.48
CA LYS A 221 19.89 12.07 30.75
C LYS A 221 20.69 13.35 30.53
N LYS A 222 20.15 14.49 30.95
CA LYS A 222 20.92 15.75 30.87
C LYS A 222 22.10 15.62 31.82
N THR A 223 23.31 15.65 31.28
CA THR A 223 24.52 15.67 32.12
C THR A 223 24.55 17.03 32.79
N ALA A 224 24.45 17.07 34.13
CA ALA A 224 24.57 18.31 34.88
C ALA A 224 25.93 18.92 34.57
N THR A 225 25.93 20.06 33.88
CA THR A 225 27.14 20.86 33.69
C THR A 225 27.46 21.44 35.06
N SER A 226 28.52 20.96 35.70
CA SER A 226 29.05 21.60 36.90
C SER A 226 29.65 22.94 36.49
N GLU A 227 28.86 24.01 36.56
CA GLU A 227 29.39 25.36 36.66
C GLU A 227 30.29 25.38 37.90
N THR A 228 31.59 25.40 37.65
CA THR A 228 32.59 25.70 38.68
C THR A 228 32.69 27.21 38.68
N ASP A 229 31.95 27.83 39.59
CA ASP A 229 32.09 29.26 39.91
C ASP A 229 33.55 29.54 40.31
N LEU A 230 34.16 30.52 39.64
CA LEU A 230 35.44 31.16 40.00
C LEU A 230 35.17 32.53 40.60
#